data_AF-A0A067QTX1-F1
#
_entry.id   AF-A0A067QTX1-F1
#
_cell.length_a   1.000
_cell.length_b   1.000
_cell.length_c   1.000
_cell.angle_alpha   90.00
_cell.angle_beta   90.00
_cell.angle_gamma   90.00
#
_symmetry.space_group_name_H-M   'P 1'
#
loop_
_entity.id
_entity.type
_entity.pdbx_description
1 polymer ?
#
loop_
_entity_poly.entity_id
_entity_poly.type
_entity_poly.pdbx_seq_one_letter_code
_entity_poly.pdbx_strand_id
1 'polypeptide(L)'
;MADKQLDVKPAEKRAVEAYSKRRVALREEYIKQITNPHRHGTGEGGILFDSGIQRFMSMRATEYDHFKATPKTSLYGLGFVVIPIIAYGYMLKSSRDAQEHKYRTGQVAYKDRRFKFV
;
A
#
# COMPACT_ATOMS: atom_id res chain seq x y z
N MET A 1 -14.23 -30.58 -14.51
CA MET A 1 -13.67 -29.27 -14.95
C MET A 1 -12.16 -29.33 -15.21
N ALA A 2 -11.58 -30.51 -15.51
CA ALA A 2 -10.13 -30.71 -15.67
C ALA A 2 -9.67 -30.87 -17.14
N ASP A 3 -10.59 -30.89 -18.11
CA ASP A 3 -10.28 -31.36 -19.47
C ASP A 3 -10.01 -30.26 -20.50
N LYS A 4 -9.73 -29.01 -20.07
CA LYS A 4 -9.28 -27.92 -20.96
C LYS A 4 -7.75 -27.74 -21.00
N GLN A 5 -6.99 -28.69 -20.46
CA GLN A 5 -5.58 -28.53 -20.11
C GLN A 5 -4.59 -29.05 -21.17
N LEU A 6 -5.05 -29.35 -22.39
CA LEU A 6 -4.33 -30.26 -23.29
C LEU A 6 -3.53 -29.66 -24.47
N ASP A 7 -3.51 -28.34 -24.69
CA ASP A 7 -2.69 -27.72 -25.76
C ASP A 7 -1.73 -26.64 -25.24
N VAL A 8 -1.00 -26.94 -24.17
CA VAL A 8 0.04 -26.07 -23.61
C VAL A 8 1.38 -26.35 -24.31
N LYS A 9 2.08 -25.31 -24.79
CA LYS A 9 3.40 -25.45 -25.42
C LYS A 9 4.36 -26.20 -24.48
N PRO A 10 5.32 -27.00 -25.00
CA PRO A 10 6.23 -27.76 -24.14
C PRO A 10 7.04 -26.88 -23.18
N ALA A 11 7.32 -25.63 -23.55
CA ALA A 11 7.99 -24.66 -22.67
C ALA A 11 7.13 -24.26 -21.45
N GLU A 12 5.84 -24.04 -21.65
CA GLU A 12 4.91 -23.67 -20.58
C GLU A 12 4.68 -24.84 -19.62
N LYS A 13 4.60 -26.07 -20.15
CA LYS A 13 4.54 -27.30 -19.31
C LYS A 13 5.76 -27.39 -18.38
N ARG A 14 6.98 -27.20 -18.92
CA ARG A 14 8.21 -27.18 -18.12
C ARG A 14 8.22 -26.08 -17.05
N ALA A 15 7.69 -24.90 -17.36
CA ALA A 15 7.60 -23.80 -16.41
C ALA A 15 6.66 -24.13 -15.23
N VAL A 16 5.49 -24.73 -15.52
CA VAL A 16 4.53 -25.17 -14.50
C VAL A 16 5.12 -26.27 -13.63
N GLU A 17 5.80 -27.25 -14.22
CA GLU A 17 6.51 -28.30 -13.48
C GLU A 17 7.59 -27.73 -12.58
N ALA A 18 8.41 -26.80 -13.08
CA ALA A 18 9.45 -26.14 -12.29
C ALA A 18 8.85 -25.34 -11.12
N TYR A 19 7.75 -24.63 -11.33
CA TYR A 19 7.04 -23.91 -10.27
C TYR A 19 6.47 -24.88 -9.22
N SER A 20 5.82 -25.96 -9.66
CA SER A 20 5.28 -27.00 -8.78
C SER A 20 6.36 -27.62 -7.91
N LYS A 21 7.51 -27.99 -8.51
CA LYS A 21 8.68 -28.52 -7.79
C LYS A 21 9.18 -27.55 -6.71
N ARG A 22 9.32 -26.26 -7.03
CA ARG A 22 9.74 -25.23 -6.05
C ARG A 22 8.74 -25.10 -4.90
N ARG A 23 7.44 -25.10 -5.20
CA ARG A 23 6.38 -25.00 -4.19
C ARG A 23 6.38 -26.20 -3.24
N VAL A 24 6.56 -27.40 -3.79
CA VAL A 24 6.64 -28.64 -2.99
C VAL A 24 7.86 -28.59 -2.08
N ALA A 25 9.04 -28.22 -2.60
CA ALA A 25 10.27 -28.10 -1.80
C ALA A 25 10.12 -27.12 -0.62
N LEU A 26 9.55 -25.93 -0.85
CA LEU A 26 9.30 -24.95 0.22
C LEU A 26 8.29 -25.46 1.26
N ARG A 27 7.26 -26.19 0.81
CA ARG A 27 6.28 -26.80 1.72
C ARG A 27 6.89 -27.90 2.57
N GLU A 28 7.73 -28.74 1.99
CA GLU A 28 8.44 -29.81 2.71
C GLU A 28 9.37 -29.23 3.77
N GLU A 29 10.11 -28.16 3.44
CA GLU A 29 10.93 -27.42 4.41
C GLU A 29 10.08 -26.88 5.57
N TYR A 30 8.96 -26.21 5.25
CA TYR A 30 8.03 -25.68 6.25
C TYR A 30 7.48 -26.78 7.16
N ILE A 31 7.02 -27.89 6.58
CA ILE A 31 6.49 -29.03 7.35
C ILE A 31 7.58 -29.61 8.25
N LYS A 32 8.81 -29.78 7.75
CA LYS A 32 9.93 -30.29 8.53
C LYS A 32 10.24 -29.39 9.74
N GLN A 33 10.19 -28.07 9.57
CA GLN A 33 10.49 -27.11 10.63
C GLN A 33 9.33 -26.96 11.64
N ILE A 34 8.07 -27.02 11.19
CA ILE A 34 6.90 -26.89 12.08
C ILE A 34 6.64 -28.17 12.89
N THR A 35 6.92 -29.34 12.32
CA THR A 35 6.67 -30.65 12.97
C THR A 35 7.79 -31.10 13.91
N ASN A 36 8.93 -30.39 13.95
CA ASN A 36 10.05 -30.74 14.82
C ASN A 36 9.73 -30.43 16.31
N PRO A 37 9.64 -31.45 17.20
CA PRO A 37 9.28 -31.25 18.60
C PRO A 37 10.39 -30.58 19.44
N HIS A 38 11.65 -30.64 19.00
CA HIS A 38 12.79 -30.05 19.72
C HIS A 38 13.04 -28.58 19.36
N ARG A 39 12.20 -27.99 18.51
CA ARG A 39 12.37 -26.62 18.04
C ARG A 39 12.30 -25.57 19.15
N HIS A 40 11.59 -25.84 20.24
CA HIS A 40 11.57 -24.96 21.41
C HIS A 40 12.94 -24.87 22.11
N GLY A 41 13.82 -25.87 21.92
CA GLY A 41 15.14 -25.94 22.55
C GLY A 41 16.25 -25.20 21.81
N THR A 42 16.03 -24.72 20.59
CA THR A 42 17.05 -24.01 19.78
C THR A 42 17.13 -22.50 20.08
N GLY A 43 16.35 -22.00 21.04
CA GLY A 43 16.27 -20.55 21.34
C GLY A 43 15.46 -19.75 20.31
N GLU A 44 15.07 -20.36 19.19
CA GLU A 44 14.14 -19.82 18.18
C GLU A 44 12.67 -20.02 18.57
N GLY A 45 12.37 -19.85 19.88
CA GLY A 45 11.02 -20.04 20.40
C GLY A 45 10.04 -19.06 19.76
N GLY A 46 9.01 -19.57 19.07
CA GLY A 46 7.93 -18.76 18.50
C GLY A 46 7.57 -19.10 17.06
N ILE A 47 7.25 -18.06 16.26
CA ILE A 47 6.81 -18.17 14.87
C ILE A 47 7.99 -18.61 13.98
N LEU A 48 7.70 -19.40 12.94
CA LEU A 48 8.72 -19.81 11.99
C LEU A 48 9.20 -18.64 11.14
N PHE A 49 10.52 -18.48 11.09
CA PHE A 49 11.16 -17.48 10.26
C PHE A 49 11.02 -17.85 8.79
N ASP A 50 10.42 -16.95 8.00
CA ASP A 50 10.29 -17.07 6.56
C ASP A 50 11.18 -16.02 5.88
N SER A 51 12.21 -16.48 5.16
CA SER A 51 13.12 -15.61 4.42
C SER A 51 12.44 -14.82 3.30
N GLY A 52 11.34 -15.33 2.75
CA GLY A 52 10.53 -14.64 1.74
C GLY A 52 9.79 -13.44 2.34
N ILE A 53 9.15 -13.64 3.50
CA ILE A 53 8.49 -12.55 4.24
C ILE A 53 9.52 -11.51 4.69
N GLN A 54 10.64 -11.94 5.24
CA GLN A 54 11.70 -11.02 5.67
C GLN A 54 12.21 -10.16 4.51
N ARG A 55 12.45 -10.75 3.34
CA ARG A 55 12.88 -10.02 2.13
C ARG A 55 11.83 -9.04 1.63
N PHE A 56 10.55 -9.41 1.71
CA PHE A 56 9.47 -8.49 1.36
C PHE A 56 9.44 -7.30 2.32
N MET A 57 9.52 -7.56 3.63
CA MET A 57 9.55 -6.50 4.66
C MET A 57 10.77 -5.60 4.51
N SER A 58 11.96 -6.17 4.25
CA SER A 58 13.17 -5.37 4.03
C SER A 58 13.03 -4.50 2.79
N MET A 59 12.46 -5.02 1.70
CA MET A 59 12.23 -4.25 0.47
C MET A 59 11.25 -3.09 0.67
N ARG A 60 10.23 -3.26 1.52
CA ARG A 60 9.32 -2.17 1.91
C ARG A 60 10.03 -1.12 2.78
N ALA A 61 10.86 -1.56 3.73
CA ALA A 61 11.61 -0.65 4.59
C ALA A 61 12.64 0.19 3.80
N THR A 62 13.29 -0.40 2.80
CA THR A 62 14.31 0.27 1.96
C THR A 62 13.73 0.84 0.65
N GLU A 63 12.43 1.13 0.60
CA GLU A 63 11.76 1.60 -0.63
C GLU A 63 12.32 2.95 -1.08
N TYR A 64 12.68 3.83 -0.14
CA TYR A 64 13.26 5.14 -0.43
C TYR A 64 14.66 5.04 -1.05
N ASP A 65 15.51 4.12 -0.59
CA ASP A 65 16.87 3.95 -1.10
C ASP A 65 16.90 3.55 -2.59
N HIS A 66 15.81 2.93 -3.06
CA HIS A 66 15.65 2.49 -4.44
C HIS A 66 14.76 3.42 -5.28
N PHE A 67 14.29 4.54 -4.70
CA PHE A 67 13.47 5.50 -5.39
C PHE A 67 14.24 6.20 -6.51
N LYS A 68 13.62 6.32 -7.68
CA LYS A 68 14.16 7.08 -8.81
C LYS A 68 13.15 8.10 -9.28
N ALA A 69 13.56 9.37 -9.30
CA ALA A 69 12.76 10.44 -9.84
C ALA A 69 12.65 10.29 -11.37
N THR A 70 11.53 9.74 -11.82
CA THR A 70 11.14 9.65 -13.24
C THR A 70 9.99 10.61 -13.53
N PRO A 71 9.77 11.00 -14.80
CA PRO A 71 8.64 11.87 -15.14
C PRO A 71 7.28 11.34 -14.65
N LYS A 72 7.08 10.02 -14.70
CA LYS A 72 5.86 9.35 -14.21
C LYS A 72 5.70 9.48 -12.69
N THR A 73 6.76 9.23 -11.91
CA THR A 73 6.70 9.34 -10.45
C THR A 73 6.53 10.79 -9.99
N SER A 74 7.18 11.72 -10.68
CA SER A 74 7.03 13.15 -10.39
C SER A 74 5.61 13.64 -10.67
N LEU A 75 4.98 13.17 -11.76
CA LEU A 75 3.59 13.49 -12.07
C LEU A 75 2.63 12.97 -10.99
N TYR A 76 2.85 11.76 -10.47
CA TYR A 76 2.07 11.25 -9.34
C TYR A 76 2.28 12.10 -8.07
N GLY A 77 3.53 12.48 -7.77
CA GLY A 77 3.82 13.36 -6.64
C GLY A 77 3.07 14.69 -6.75
N LEU A 78 3.14 15.36 -7.90
CA LEU A 78 2.40 16.60 -8.14
C LEU A 78 0.89 16.40 -8.06
N GLY A 79 0.38 15.33 -8.67
CA GLY A 79 -1.05 15.03 -8.73
C GLY A 79 -1.68 14.71 -7.37
N PHE A 80 -1.00 13.92 -6.54
CA PHE A 80 -1.55 13.47 -5.26
C PHE A 80 -1.16 14.35 -4.07
N VAL A 81 -0.10 15.14 -4.17
CA VAL A 81 0.35 16.01 -3.07
C VAL A 81 -0.02 17.47 -3.36
N VAL A 82 0.42 18.02 -4.48
CA VAL A 82 0.30 19.46 -4.74
C VAL A 82 -1.12 19.86 -5.09
N ILE A 83 -1.80 19.10 -5.95
CA ILE A 83 -3.17 19.43 -6.37
C ILE A 83 -4.15 19.47 -5.20
N PRO A 84 -4.22 18.48 -4.28
CA PRO A 84 -5.14 18.54 -3.16
C PRO A 84 -4.89 19.71 -2.22
N ILE A 85 -3.62 20.07 -1.99
CA ILE A 85 -3.26 21.23 -1.15
C ILE A 85 -3.80 22.52 -1.78
N ILE A 86 -3.55 22.73 -3.07
CA ILE A 86 -4.01 23.94 -3.77
C ILE A 86 -5.54 23.97 -3.86
N ALA A 87 -6.16 22.85 -4.22
CA ALA A 87 -7.61 22.73 -4.32
C ALA A 87 -8.32 23.03 -3.00
N TYR A 88 -7.82 22.45 -1.90
CA TYR A 88 -8.37 22.70 -0.57
C TYR A 88 -8.17 24.16 -0.15
N GLY A 89 -6.99 24.73 -0.39
CA GLY A 89 -6.71 26.14 -0.11
C GLY A 89 -7.65 27.08 -0.87
N TYR A 90 -7.90 26.82 -2.15
CA TYR A 90 -8.83 27.60 -2.97
C TYR A 90 -10.29 27.45 -2.51
N MET A 91 -10.72 26.23 -2.18
CA MET A 91 -12.07 25.98 -1.67
C MET A 91 -12.30 26.69 -0.33
N LEU A 92 -11.29 26.67 0.56
CA LEU A 92 -11.36 27.37 1.84
C LEU A 92 -11.42 28.89 1.63
N LYS A 93 -10.58 29.44 0.75
CA LYS A 93 -10.55 30.87 0.45
C LYS A 93 -11.87 31.36 -0.12
N SER A 94 -12.40 30.69 -1.15
CA SER A 94 -13.68 31.04 -1.76
C SER A 94 -14.85 30.95 -0.77
N SER A 95 -14.87 29.92 0.07
CA SER A 95 -15.88 29.77 1.13
C SER A 95 -15.82 30.92 2.15
N ARG A 96 -14.61 31.34 2.55
CA ARG A 96 -14.41 32.44 3.49
C ARG A 96 -14.82 33.78 2.88
N ASP A 97 -14.42 34.06 1.65
CA ASP A 97 -14.74 35.30 0.97
C ASP A 97 -16.25 35.43 0.74
N ALA A 98 -16.93 34.33 0.39
CA ALA A 98 -18.38 34.31 0.25
C ALA A 98 -19.09 34.56 1.59
N GLN A 99 -18.59 34.02 2.71
CA GLN A 99 -19.15 34.29 4.04
C GLN A 99 -18.91 35.74 4.48
N GLU A 100 -17.70 36.26 4.27
CA GLU A 100 -17.35 37.63 4.60
C GLU A 100 -18.18 38.64 3.81
N HIS A 101 -18.43 38.38 2.52
CA HIS A 101 -19.31 39.18 1.70
C HIS A 101 -20.74 39.25 2.26
N LYS A 102 -21.30 38.12 2.69
CA LYS A 102 -22.63 38.05 3.34
C LYS A 102 -22.69 38.85 4.64
N TYR A 103 -21.59 38.87 5.41
CA TYR A 103 -21.51 39.67 6.63
C TYR A 103 -21.42 41.18 6.36
N ARG A 104 -20.66 41.59 5.34
CA ARG A 104 -20.49 43.00 4.97
C ARG A 104 -21.74 43.61 4.34
N THR A 105 -22.45 42.84 3.52
CA THR A 105 -23.70 43.29 2.86
C THR A 105 -24.93 43.21 3.76
N GLY A 106 -24.79 42.69 5.00
CA GLY A 106 -25.90 42.57 5.94
C GLY A 106 -26.88 41.43 5.61
N GLN A 107 -26.57 40.57 4.64
CA GLN A 107 -27.41 39.41 4.30
C GLN A 107 -27.56 38.42 5.47
N VAL A 108 -26.59 38.42 6.40
CA VAL A 108 -26.67 37.64 7.65
C VAL A 108 -26.76 38.59 8.83
N ALA A 109 -27.85 38.47 9.59
CA ALA A 109 -28.07 39.24 10.80
C ALA A 109 -26.97 38.98 11.84
N TYR A 110 -26.62 39.99 12.63
CA TYR A 110 -25.52 39.90 13.60
C TYR A 110 -25.69 38.74 14.60
N LYS A 111 -26.95 38.45 15.01
CA LYS A 111 -27.26 37.36 15.93
C LYS A 111 -26.88 35.97 15.39
N ASP A 112 -26.91 35.78 14.07
CA ASP A 112 -26.73 34.49 13.36
C ASP A 112 -25.28 34.28 12.88
N ARG A 113 -24.38 35.23 13.16
CA ARG A 113 -22.95 35.12 12.82
C ARG A 113 -22.26 34.10 13.72
N ARG A 114 -21.44 33.23 13.11
CA ARG A 114 -20.57 32.30 13.86
C ARG A 114 -19.40 33.09 14.47
N PHE A 115 -18.94 32.69 15.65
CA PHE A 115 -17.81 33.29 16.37
C PHE A 115 -17.95 34.81 16.67
N LYS A 116 -19.16 35.27 17.03
CA LYS A 116 -19.42 36.69 17.31
C LYS A 116 -18.80 37.24 18.60
N PHE A 117 -18.43 36.36 19.54
CA PHE A 117 -17.94 36.73 20.89
C PHE A 117 -16.59 36.10 21.24
N VAL A 118 -15.88 35.59 20.23
CA VAL A 118 -14.53 35.04 20.36
C VAL A 118 -13.56 35.98 19.67
#